data_AF-A0AB37ZDA9-F1
#
_entry.id   AF-A0AB37ZDA9-F1
#
_cell.length_a   1.000
_cell.length_b   1.000
_cell.length_c   1.000
_cell.angle_alpha   90.00
_cell.angle_beta   90.00
_cell.angle_gamma   90.00
#
_symmetry.space_group_name_H-M   'P 1'
#
loop_
_entity.id
_entity.type
_entity.pdbx_description
1 polymer ?
#
loop_
_entity_poly.entity_id
_entity_poly.type
_entity_poly.pdbx_seq_one_letter_code
_entity_poly.pdbx_strand_id
1 'polypeptide(L)'
;MMFFEQGLYLRVEELPDGPKPLPLDSGFSTDNAYRAMGLYNPSETSDAYFVLANDRDEIWFICNRHLRTHVLQPQETRFRLSIKERVVKGVSN
;
A
#
# COMPACT_ATOMS: atom_id res chain seq x y z
N MET A 1 -15.61 1.45 13.91
CA MET A 1 -14.20 1.53 14.35
C MET A 1 -13.38 0.62 13.46
N MET A 2 -12.60 1.15 12.53
CA MET A 2 -11.59 0.33 11.83
C MET A 2 -10.28 0.48 12.57
N PHE A 3 -9.84 -0.58 13.24
CA PHE A 3 -8.46 -0.71 13.66
C PHE A 3 -7.65 -1.10 12.42
N PHE A 4 -6.53 -0.42 12.20
CA PHE A 4 -5.62 -0.76 11.12
C PHE A 4 -4.26 -1.13 11.70
N GLU A 5 -3.66 -2.20 11.18
CA GLU A 5 -2.37 -2.68 11.62
C GLU A 5 -1.28 -1.62 11.36
N GLN A 6 -0.49 -1.30 12.39
CA GLN A 6 0.49 -0.22 12.28
C GLN A 6 1.67 -0.66 11.40
N GLY A 7 2.06 0.21 10.48
CA GLY A 7 3.20 -0.05 9.60
C GLY A 7 2.92 -1.10 8.53
N LEU A 8 1.67 -1.28 8.09
CA LEU A 8 1.38 -2.10 6.91
C LEU A 8 1.91 -1.45 5.64
N TYR A 9 2.74 -2.19 4.91
CA TYR A 9 3.17 -1.87 3.55
C TYR A 9 2.51 -2.79 2.54
N LEU A 10 2.04 -2.21 1.45
CA LEU A 10 1.32 -2.87 0.36
C LEU A 10 2.09 -2.68 -0.95
N ARG A 11 2.21 -3.73 -1.75
CA ARG A 11 2.77 -3.64 -3.10
C ARG A 11 1.65 -3.61 -4.14
N VAL A 12 1.91 -2.94 -5.25
CA VAL A 12 0.99 -2.88 -6.39
C VAL A 12 1.04 -4.18 -7.18
N GLU A 13 -0.13 -4.75 -7.43
CA GLU A 13 -0.40 -5.80 -8.41
C GLU A 13 -1.63 -5.35 -9.19
N GLU A 14 -1.39 -4.55 -10.24
CA GLU A 14 -2.46 -3.92 -11.00
C GLU A 14 -3.25 -4.97 -11.81
N LEU A 15 -4.56 -5.03 -11.58
CA LEU A 15 -5.46 -5.83 -12.38
C LEU A 15 -5.79 -5.10 -13.69
N PRO A 16 -5.65 -5.74 -14.87
CA PRO A 16 -5.91 -5.11 -16.17
C PRO A 16 -7.32 -4.49 -16.30
N ASP A 17 -8.34 -5.14 -15.74
CA ASP A 17 -9.74 -4.66 -15.74
C ASP A 17 -10.21 -4.25 -14.33
N GLY A 18 -9.29 -3.72 -13.53
CA GLY A 18 -9.56 -3.32 -12.15
C GLY A 18 -10.27 -1.97 -12.00
N PRO A 19 -10.79 -1.67 -10.80
CA PRO A 19 -11.42 -0.39 -10.51
C PRO A 19 -10.43 0.78 -10.59
N LYS A 20 -10.87 1.89 -11.21
CA LYS A 20 -10.06 3.10 -11.29
C LYS A 20 -9.94 3.80 -9.92
N PRO A 21 -8.83 4.52 -9.66
CA PRO A 21 -7.69 4.75 -10.54
C PRO A 21 -6.77 3.53 -10.68
N LEU A 22 -6.18 3.36 -11.87
CA LEU A 22 -5.14 2.37 -12.12
C LEU A 22 -3.82 2.85 -11.49
N PRO A 23 -3.22 2.12 -10.52
CA PRO A 23 -2.03 2.59 -9.81
C PRO A 23 -0.85 2.92 -10.71
N LEU A 24 -0.56 2.10 -11.73
CA LEU A 24 0.62 2.29 -12.59
C LEU A 24 0.52 3.57 -13.43
N ASP A 25 -0.69 3.92 -13.87
CA ASP A 25 -0.96 5.20 -14.52
C ASP A 25 -0.95 6.38 -13.53
N SER A 26 -1.16 6.09 -12.25
CA SER A 26 -1.29 7.07 -11.16
C SER A 26 0.00 7.24 -10.36
N GLY A 27 1.17 6.97 -10.97
CA GLY A 27 2.48 7.23 -10.37
C GLY A 27 2.94 6.23 -9.31
N PHE A 28 2.32 5.05 -9.25
CA PHE A 28 2.85 3.93 -8.50
C PHE A 28 3.73 3.03 -9.38
N SER A 29 4.56 2.21 -8.75
CA SER A 29 5.42 1.23 -9.40
C SER A 29 5.34 -0.13 -8.70
N THR A 30 5.79 -1.16 -9.41
CA THR A 30 5.90 -2.53 -8.88
C THR A 30 7.20 -2.78 -8.12
N ASP A 31 8.12 -1.79 -8.09
CA ASP A 31 9.40 -1.87 -7.40
C ASP A 31 9.32 -1.43 -5.93
N ASN A 32 8.25 -0.73 -5.55
CA ASN A 32 8.05 -0.19 -4.21
C ASN A 32 6.84 -0.81 -3.50
N ALA A 33 6.96 -0.93 -2.19
CA ALA A 33 5.84 -1.14 -1.28
C ALA A 33 5.49 0.17 -0.58
N TYR A 34 4.20 0.43 -0.38
CA TYR A 34 3.65 1.70 0.05
C TYR A 34 3.00 1.57 1.42
N ARG A 35 3.32 2.50 2.32
CA ARG A 35 2.72 2.55 3.65
C ARG A 35 1.23 2.88 3.51
N ALA A 36 0.39 2.01 4.05
CA ALA A 36 -1.02 2.29 4.23
C ALA A 36 -1.20 3.32 5.35
N MET A 37 -1.61 4.54 4.97
CA MET A 37 -1.83 5.65 5.90
C MET A 37 -3.26 5.68 6.43
N GLY A 38 -4.18 5.05 5.71
CA GLY A 38 -5.58 4.95 6.07
C GLY A 38 -6.32 3.95 5.20
N LEU A 39 -7.55 3.67 5.61
CA LEU A 39 -8.49 2.81 4.91
C LEU A 39 -9.85 3.50 4.85
N TYR A 40 -10.42 3.55 3.67
CA TYR A 40 -11.77 4.05 3.42
C TYR A 40 -12.59 2.95 2.76
N ASN A 41 -13.80 2.71 3.25
CA ASN A 41 -14.76 1.83 2.60
C ASN A 41 -16.04 2.64 2.37
N PRO A 42 -16.44 2.91 1.11
CA PRO A 42 -17.74 3.51 0.83
C PRO A 42 -18.84 2.48 1.12
N SER A 43 -19.82 2.87 1.92
CA SER A 43 -20.85 2.02 2.56
C SER A 43 -21.73 1.14 1.65
N GLU A 44 -21.45 1.09 0.35
CA GLU A 44 -22.26 0.39 -0.65
C GLU A 44 -21.42 -0.55 -1.53
N THR A 45 -20.13 -0.74 -1.21
CA THR A 45 -19.24 -1.62 -1.99
C THR A 45 -18.49 -2.60 -1.10
N SER A 46 -18.16 -3.78 -1.64
CA SER A 46 -17.23 -4.72 -0.98
C SER A 46 -15.75 -4.31 -1.12
N ASP A 47 -15.49 -3.17 -1.76
CA ASP A 47 -14.15 -2.68 -2.01
C ASP A 47 -13.68 -1.78 -0.87
N ALA A 48 -12.40 -1.89 -0.55
CA ALA A 48 -11.74 -1.02 0.42
C ALA A 48 -10.65 -0.24 -0.31
N TYR A 49 -10.54 1.04 -0.01
CA TYR A 49 -9.59 1.95 -0.62
C TYR A 49 -8.53 2.33 0.40
N PHE A 50 -7.28 2.04 0.06
CA PHE A 50 -6.14 2.39 0.89
C PHE A 50 -5.62 3.77 0.50
N VAL A 51 -5.36 4.59 1.53
CA VAL A 51 -4.72 5.89 1.35
C VAL A 51 -3.21 5.68 1.31
N LEU A 52 -2.61 5.92 0.14
CA LEU A 52 -1.19 5.69 -0.14
C LEU A 52 -0.54 6.94 -0.74
N ALA A 53 0.76 7.11 -0.51
CA ALA A 53 1.57 8.15 -1.15
C ALA A 53 2.41 7.53 -2.27
N ASN A 54 2.16 7.91 -3.52
CA ASN A 54 2.80 7.33 -4.70
C ASN A 54 4.25 7.82 -4.89
N ASP A 55 4.91 7.42 -5.98
CA ASP A 55 6.33 7.76 -6.23
C ASP A 55 6.55 9.27 -6.52
N ARG A 56 5.48 10.02 -6.79
CA ARG A 56 5.47 11.47 -7.05
C ARG A 56 5.05 12.31 -5.84
N ASP A 57 4.98 11.70 -4.65
CA ASP A 57 4.53 12.33 -3.40
C ASP A 57 3.04 12.76 -3.40
N GLU A 58 2.22 12.20 -4.29
CA GLU A 58 0.78 12.45 -4.36
C GLU A 58 0.02 11.44 -3.49
N ILE A 59 -1.09 11.88 -2.88
CA ILE A 59 -1.97 11.03 -2.08
C ILE A 59 -3.08 10.47 -2.95
N TRP A 60 -3.25 9.15 -2.93
CA TRP A 60 -4.26 8.45 -3.71
C TRP A 60 -5.05 7.44 -2.87
N PHE A 61 -6.27 7.16 -3.33
CA PHE A 61 -7.14 6.11 -2.81
C PHE A 61 -7.09 4.94 -3.78
N ILE A 62 -6.33 3.90 -3.43
CA ILE A 62 -6.15 2.73 -4.28
C ILE A 62 -7.00 1.58 -3.77
N CYS A 63 -7.84 1.04 -4.65
CA CYS A 63 -8.67 -0.11 -4.31
C CYS A 63 -7.82 -1.34 -3.96
N ASN A 64 -8.22 -2.05 -2.91
CA ASN A 64 -7.56 -3.23 -2.36
C ASN A 64 -7.33 -4.34 -3.40
N ARG A 65 -8.15 -4.38 -4.47
CA ARG A 65 -7.98 -5.35 -5.56
C ARG A 65 -6.64 -5.22 -6.27
N HIS A 66 -6.10 -4.00 -6.35
CA HIS A 66 -4.80 -3.71 -6.95
C HIS A 66 -3.61 -3.90 -5.99
N LEU A 67 -3.84 -4.35 -4.75
CA LEU A 67 -2.84 -4.36 -3.69
C LEU A 67 -2.60 -5.77 -3.14
N ARG A 68 -1.36 -6.04 -2.76
CA ARG A 68 -0.96 -7.24 -2.00
C ARG A 68 -0.15 -6.82 -0.78
N THR A 69 -0.22 -7.61 0.29
CA THR A 69 0.60 -7.38 1.48
C THR A 69 2.09 -7.53 1.13
N HIS A 70 2.94 -6.74 1.80
CA HIS A 70 4.39 -6.85 1.68
C HIS A 70 5.06 -7.09 3.04
N VAL A 71 4.92 -6.16 4.00
CA VAL A 71 5.52 -6.28 5.33
C VAL A 71 4.72 -5.48 6.37
N LEU A 72 4.83 -5.89 7.64
CA LEU A 72 4.44 -5.09 8.80
C LEU A 72 5.71 -4.57 9.47
N GLN A 73 5.90 -3.25 9.46
CA GLN A 73 7.06 -2.59 10.05
C GLN A 73 6.64 -1.35 10.85
N PRO A 74 6.14 -1.53 12.10
CA PRO A 74 5.54 -0.44 12.88
C PRO A 74 6.50 0.72 13.19
N GLN A 75 7.80 0.43 13.28
CA GLN A 75 8.84 1.41 13.59
C GLN A 75 9.32 2.21 12.37
N GLU A 76 8.89 1.84 11.17
CA GLU A 76 9.29 2.53 9.94
C GLU A 76 8.50 3.83 9.77
N THR A 77 9.18 4.89 9.32
CA THR A 77 8.59 6.22 9.10
C THR A 77 8.52 6.60 7.62
N ARG A 78 9.28 5.92 6.74
CA ARG A 78 9.21 6.13 5.29
C ARG A 78 7.80 5.85 4.74
N PHE A 79 7.44 6.49 3.63
CA PHE A 79 6.19 6.18 2.93
C PHE A 79 6.32 5.00 1.98
N ARG A 80 7.55 4.68 1.58
CA ARG A 80 7.89 3.69 0.56
C ARG A 80 9.08 2.86 1.02
N LEU A 81 9.04 1.58 0.68
CA LEU A 81 10.15 0.64 0.83
C LEU A 81 10.44 0.02 -0.52
N SER A 82 11.73 -0.12 -0.89
CA SER A 82 12.06 -0.90 -2.07
C SER A 82 11.77 -2.37 -1.79
N ILE A 83 11.05 -3.04 -2.69
CA ILE A 83 10.76 -4.48 -2.54
C ILE A 83 12.03 -5.33 -2.68
N LYS A 84 13.07 -4.79 -3.33
CA LYS A 84 14.37 -5.47 -3.50
C LYS A 84 15.23 -5.41 -2.25
N GLU A 85 14.99 -4.46 -1.34
CA GLU A 85 15.66 -4.42 -0.04
C GLU A 85 15.18 -5.63 0.77
N ARG A 86 16.06 -6.61 0.98
CA ARG A 86 15.77 -7.72 1.89
C ARG A 86 15.43 -7.12 3.25
N VAL A 87 14.23 -7.42 3.76
CA VAL A 87 13.86 -7.17 5.16
C VAL A 87 14.94 -7.84 6.00
N VAL A 88 15.86 -7.04 6.55
CA VAL A 88 16.83 -7.53 7.53
C VAL A 88 15.99 -7.95 8.72
N LYS A 89 15.79 -9.27 8.87
CA LYS A 89 15.24 -9.81 10.11
C LYS A 89 16.15 -9.31 11.23
N GLY A 90 15.62 -8.45 12.08
CA GLY A 90 16.27 -8.06 13.30
C GLY A 90 16.68 -9.32 14.04
N VAL A 91 17.98 -9.47 14.26
CA VAL A 91 18.54 -10.44 15.18
C VAL A 91 18.01 -10.05 16.56
N SER A 92 17.03 -10.80 17.05
CA SER A 92 16.72 -10.84 18.47
C SER A 92 17.73 -11.77 19.14
N ASN A 93 18.72 -11.18 19.81
CA ASN A 93 19.48 -11.85 20.87
C ASN A 93 18.58 -12.08 22.09
#